data_AF-A0A2X3E8W5-F1
#
_entry.id   AF-A0A2X3E8W5-F1
#
_cell.length_a   1.000
_cell.length_b   1.000
_cell.length_c   1.000
_cell.angle_alpha   90.00
_cell.angle_beta   90.00
_cell.angle_gamma   90.00
#
_symmetry.space_group_name_H-M   'P 1'
#
loop_
_entity.id
_entity.type
_entity.pdbx_description
1 polymer ?
#
loop_
_entity_poly.entity_id
_entity_poly.type
_entity_poly.pdbx_seq_one_letter_code
_entity_poly.pdbx_strand_id
1 'polypeptide(L)'
;MSILVMVVQSWEDESRPPARQGYLALRLLFLDEAARLDARSIATLFELCERLEMQLIIAAPENISPEKGTTYKLVRKVFNNHEHVHVVGLRGFAAPAAGSAAGNGRRLLTMQLTTGG
;
A
#
# COMPACT_ATOMS: atom_id res chain seq x y z
N MET A 1 -20.58 6.60 10.90
CA MET A 1 -19.35 6.63 10.07
C MET A 1 -18.27 5.90 10.86
N SER A 2 -17.47 5.02 10.27
CA SER A 2 -16.45 4.27 11.03
C SER A 2 -15.25 5.16 11.36
N ILE A 3 -14.57 4.89 12.48
CA ILE A 3 -13.40 5.65 12.95
C ILE A 3 -12.29 5.71 11.88
N LEU A 4 -12.13 4.65 11.10
CA LEU A 4 -11.17 4.60 9.99
C LEU A 4 -11.49 5.63 8.89
N VAL A 5 -12.77 5.78 8.56
CA VAL A 5 -13.21 6.79 7.58
C VAL A 5 -12.96 8.20 8.11
N MET A 6 -13.21 8.45 9.41
CA MET A 6 -12.93 9.75 10.03
C MET A 6 -11.43 10.10 10.01
N VAL A 7 -10.55 9.16 10.34
CA VAL A 7 -9.10 9.40 10.35
C VAL A 7 -8.58 9.66 8.93
N VAL A 8 -9.02 8.87 7.96
CA VAL A 8 -8.61 9.02 6.56
C VAL A 8 -9.10 10.35 5.97
N GLN A 9 -10.36 10.73 6.24
CA GLN A 9 -10.89 12.02 5.79
C GLN A 9 -10.20 13.21 6.46
N SER A 10 -9.95 13.12 7.78
CA SER A 10 -9.19 14.16 8.49
C SER A 10 -7.79 14.34 7.91
N TRP A 11 -7.14 13.23 7.53
CA TRP A 11 -5.83 13.28 6.88
C TRP A 11 -5.90 13.84 5.44
N GLU A 12 -6.97 13.58 4.69
CA GLU A 12 -7.21 14.19 3.38
C GLU A 12 -7.36 15.71 3.48
N ASP A 13 -8.14 16.18 4.45
CA ASP A 13 -8.39 17.60 4.67
C ASP A 13 -7.10 18.34 5.06
N GLU A 14 -6.26 17.73 5.91
CA GLU A 14 -4.98 18.28 6.36
C GLU A 14 -3.89 18.25 5.26
N SER A 15 -3.90 17.24 4.39
CA SER A 15 -2.88 17.06 3.34
C SER A 15 -3.15 17.86 2.06
N ARG A 16 -4.28 18.58 2.00
CA ARG A 16 -4.65 19.39 0.83
C ARG A 16 -3.71 20.59 0.70
N PRO A 17 -2.96 20.73 -0.40
CA PRO A 17 -2.09 21.89 -0.58
C PRO A 17 -2.93 23.16 -0.63
N PRO A 18 -2.43 24.28 -0.08
CA PRO A 18 -3.02 25.58 -0.32
C PRO A 18 -3.08 25.82 -1.84
N ALA A 19 -4.23 26.27 -2.35
CA ALA A 19 -4.63 26.30 -3.77
C ALA A 19 -3.70 27.08 -4.74
N ARG A 20 -2.52 27.54 -4.30
CA ARG A 20 -1.62 28.45 -4.99
C ARG A 20 -0.44 27.77 -5.70
N GLN A 21 -0.26 26.46 -5.56
CA GLN A 21 0.83 25.76 -6.21
C GLN A 21 0.35 24.40 -6.74
N GLY A 22 0.28 24.28 -8.08
CA GLY A 22 -0.34 23.18 -8.84
C GLY A 22 0.35 21.82 -8.74
N TYR A 23 0.92 21.48 -7.59
CA TYR A 23 1.32 20.12 -7.28
C TYR A 23 0.06 19.34 -6.86
N LEU A 24 -0.27 18.29 -7.60
CA LEU A 24 -1.21 17.28 -7.11
C LEU A 24 -0.54 16.64 -5.88
N ALA A 25 -1.05 16.90 -4.68
CA ALA A 25 -0.57 16.21 -3.49
C ALA A 25 -0.62 14.70 -3.72
N LEU A 26 0.54 14.04 -3.61
CA LEU A 26 0.60 12.60 -3.52
C LEU A 26 -0.12 12.23 -2.21
N ARG A 27 -1.35 11.77 -2.32
CA ARG A 27 -2.13 11.27 -1.20
C ARG A 27 -1.58 9.90 -0.81
N LEU A 28 -0.48 9.87 -0.06
CA LEU A 28 0.19 8.66 0.39
C LEU A 28 -0.11 8.33 1.86
N LEU A 29 -0.75 7.18 2.08
CA LEU A 29 -1.01 6.61 3.40
C LEU A 29 0.01 5.51 3.72
N PHE A 30 0.49 5.46 4.96
CA PHE A 30 1.40 4.43 5.45
C PHE A 30 0.74 3.63 6.58
N LEU A 31 0.93 2.31 6.59
CA LEU A 31 0.41 1.44 7.63
C LEU A 31 1.45 0.36 7.97
N ASP A 32 2.13 0.52 9.11
CA ASP A 32 3.27 -0.33 9.47
C ASP A 32 2.88 -1.68 10.10
N GLU A 33 1.72 -1.74 10.76
CA GLU A 33 1.25 -2.96 11.43
C GLU A 33 -0.08 -3.43 10.86
N ALA A 34 -0.15 -3.65 9.54
CA ALA A 34 -1.39 -4.07 8.89
C ALA A 34 -1.93 -5.41 9.44
N ALA A 35 -1.05 -6.26 10.02
CA ALA A 35 -1.44 -7.49 10.70
C ALA A 35 -2.42 -7.29 11.87
N ARG A 36 -2.43 -6.10 12.48
CA ARG A 36 -3.31 -5.79 13.63
C ARG A 36 -4.75 -5.50 13.21
N LEU A 37 -4.98 -5.24 11.93
CA LEU A 37 -6.31 -5.03 11.38
C LEU A 37 -6.90 -6.37 10.96
N ASP A 38 -8.19 -6.55 11.24
CA ASP A 38 -8.94 -7.68 10.73
C ASP A 38 -9.09 -7.60 9.20
N ALA A 39 -9.31 -8.75 8.57
CA ALA A 39 -9.41 -8.85 7.11
C ALA A 39 -10.52 -7.94 6.52
N ARG A 40 -11.61 -7.70 7.27
CA ARG A 40 -12.73 -6.86 6.83
C ARG A 40 -12.35 -5.38 6.86
N SER A 41 -11.63 -4.95 7.89
CA SER A 41 -11.08 -3.60 8.01
C SER A 41 -10.04 -3.31 6.92
N ILE A 42 -9.17 -4.27 6.58
CA ILE A 42 -8.18 -4.12 5.49
C ILE A 42 -8.88 -4.00 4.13
N ALA A 43 -9.88 -4.84 3.85
CA ALA A 43 -10.63 -4.76 2.60
C ALA A 43 -11.33 -3.40 2.45
N THR A 44 -11.92 -2.90 3.56
CA THR A 44 -12.54 -1.57 3.59
C THR A 44 -11.50 -0.47 3.36
N LEU A 45 -10.29 -0.60 3.92
CA LEU A 45 -9.20 0.35 3.70
C LEU A 45 -8.78 0.40 2.24
N PHE A 46 -8.66 -0.75 1.57
CA PHE A 46 -8.36 -0.80 0.13
C PHE A 46 -9.46 -0.14 -0.70
N GLU A 47 -10.73 -0.40 -0.39
CA GLU A 47 -11.86 0.22 -1.08
C GLU A 47 -11.89 1.75 -0.86
N LEU A 48 -11.60 2.22 0.36
CA LEU A 48 -11.51 3.65 0.67
C LEU A 48 -10.34 4.31 -0.07
N CYS A 49 -9.17 3.66 -0.13
CA CYS A 49 -8.02 4.17 -0.88
C CYS A 49 -8.32 4.24 -2.39
N GLU A 50 -9.06 3.27 -2.93
CA GLU A 50 -9.52 3.29 -4.34
C GLU A 50 -10.50 4.44 -4.58
N ARG A 51 -11.48 4.66 -3.69
CA ARG A 51 -12.49 5.73 -3.81
C ARG A 51 -11.93 7.14 -3.59
N LEU A 52 -11.00 7.30 -2.65
CA LEU A 52 -10.36 8.57 -2.31
C LEU A 52 -9.07 8.82 -3.12
N GLU A 53 -8.77 7.90 -4.03
CA GLU A 53 -7.72 8.07 -5.02
C GLU A 53 -6.33 8.16 -4.36
N MET A 54 -6.14 7.48 -3.22
CA MET A 54 -4.92 7.50 -2.40
C MET A 54 -3.96 6.35 -2.73
N GLN A 55 -2.66 6.62 -2.65
CA GLN A 55 -1.60 5.61 -2.61
C GLN A 55 -1.47 5.07 -1.18
N LEU A 56 -1.24 3.78 -1.05
CA LEU A 56 -1.11 3.12 0.24
C LEU A 56 0.15 2.26 0.25
N ILE A 57 1.00 2.46 1.25
CA ILE A 57 2.15 1.60 1.57
C ILE A 57 1.82 0.87 2.86
N ILE A 58 1.78 -0.46 2.82
CA ILE A 58 1.55 -1.27 4.01
C ILE A 58 2.73 -2.19 4.27
N ALA A 59 3.13 -2.33 5.53
CA ALA A 59 3.90 -3.48 5.99
C ALA A 59 2.91 -4.54 6.48
N ALA A 60 2.92 -5.70 5.83
CA ALA A 60 1.91 -6.72 6.03
C ALA A 60 2.54 -8.12 6.08
N PRO A 61 1.93 -9.07 6.80
CA PRO A 61 2.35 -10.47 6.78
C PRO A 61 2.08 -11.08 5.39
N GLU A 62 2.67 -12.23 5.13
CA GLU A 62 2.62 -12.92 3.82
C GLU A 62 1.19 -13.17 3.29
N ASN A 63 0.21 -13.31 4.19
CA ASN A 63 -1.19 -13.58 3.86
C ASN A 63 -1.97 -12.36 3.32
N ILE A 64 -1.40 -11.17 3.43
CA ILE A 64 -2.04 -9.94 2.94
C ILE A 64 -1.27 -9.54 1.69
N SER A 65 -1.75 -10.02 0.53
CA SER A 65 -1.30 -9.60 -0.79
C SER A 65 -2.51 -9.11 -1.57
N PRO A 66 -2.53 -7.85 -2.02
CA PRO A 66 -3.67 -7.32 -2.75
C PRO A 66 -3.71 -7.88 -4.19
N GLU A 67 -4.91 -8.15 -4.69
CA GLU A 67 -5.12 -8.55 -6.09
C GLU A 67 -4.70 -7.43 -7.06
N LYS A 68 -4.93 -6.17 -6.65
CA LYS A 68 -4.54 -4.94 -7.35
C LYS A 68 -3.38 -4.28 -6.59
N GLY A 69 -2.14 -4.42 -7.05
CA GLY A 69 -1.00 -3.76 -6.41
C GLY A 69 0.37 -4.32 -6.80
N THR A 70 1.39 -3.83 -6.11
CA THR A 70 2.75 -4.38 -6.15
C THR A 70 3.14 -4.84 -4.75
N THR A 71 3.49 -6.11 -4.62
CA THR A 71 3.98 -6.69 -3.38
C THR A 71 5.49 -6.85 -3.47
N TYR A 72 6.22 -6.27 -2.54
CA TYR A 72 7.63 -6.53 -2.32
C TYR A 72 7.79 -7.50 -1.16
N LYS A 73 8.39 -8.65 -1.41
CA LYS A 73 8.83 -9.58 -0.37
C LYS A 73 10.27 -9.26 0.01
N LEU A 74 10.49 -8.94 1.27
CA LEU A 74 11.79 -8.62 1.84
C LEU A 74 12.24 -9.81 2.67
N VAL A 75 13.33 -10.45 2.24
CA VAL A 75 13.92 -11.60 2.93
C VAL A 75 15.24 -11.16 3.55
N ARG A 76 15.31 -11.12 4.88
CA ARG A 76 16.59 -10.92 5.58
C ARG A 76 17.43 -12.18 5.43
N LYS A 77 18.69 -12.03 5.03
CA LYS A 77 19.71 -13.09 4.93
C LYS A 77 20.98 -12.60 5.62
N VAL A 78 21.64 -13.48 6.36
CA VAL A 78 22.96 -13.18 6.93
C VAL A 78 24.01 -13.84 6.04
N PHE A 79 24.90 -13.03 5.46
CA PHE A 79 26.00 -13.51 4.64
C PHE A 79 27.31 -12.96 5.17
N ASN A 80 28.24 -13.84 5.54
CA ASN A 80 29.56 -13.47 6.05
C ASN A 80 29.51 -12.44 7.20
N ASN A 81 28.62 -12.64 8.18
CA ASN A 81 28.40 -11.74 9.31
C ASN A 81 27.85 -10.33 8.95
N HIS A 82 27.42 -10.13 7.70
CA HIS A 82 26.69 -8.96 7.24
C HIS A 82 25.21 -9.27 7.00
N GLU A 83 24.34 -8.32 7.33
CA GLU A 83 22.91 -8.42 7.06
C GLU A 83 22.60 -7.91 5.65
N HIS A 84 21.96 -8.76 4.84
CA HIS A 84 21.50 -8.44 3.51
C HIS A 84 19.97 -8.59 3.44
N VAL A 85 19.30 -7.63 2.81
CA VAL A 85 17.87 -7.74 2.51
C VAL A 85 17.71 -8.07 1.04
N HIS A 86 17.20 -9.26 0.75
CA HIS A 86 16.86 -9.67 -0.60
C HIS A 86 15.43 -9.27 -0.91
N VAL A 87 15.24 -8.42 -1.91
CA VAL A 87 13.93 -7.85 -2.28
C VAL A 87 13.42 -8.51 -3.55
N VAL A 88 12.21 -9.06 -3.50
CA VAL A 88 11.51 -9.66 -4.64
C VAL A 88 10.21 -8.91 -4.89
N GLY A 89 10.08 -8.30 -6.06
CA GLY A 89 8.85 -7.61 -6.47
C GLY A 89 7.92 -8.53 -7.26
N LEU A 90 6.65 -8.58 -6.84
CA LEU A 90 5.55 -9.23 -7.53
C LEU A 90 4.51 -8.17 -7.87
N ARG A 91 4.08 -8.11 -9.13
CA ARG A 91 3.08 -7.13 -9.60
C ARG A 91 1.90 -7.87 -10.22
N GLY A 92 0.71 -7.66 -9.65
CA GLY A 92 -0.58 -8.07 -10.22
C GLY A 92 -0.75 -9.58 -10.44
N PHE A 93 -1.53 -10.25 -9.60
CA PHE A 93 -2.05 -11.59 -9.91
C PHE A 93 -3.31 -11.55 -10.80
N ALA A 94 -3.87 -10.37 -11.07
CA ALA A 94 -5.00 -10.21 -11.99
C ALA A 94 -4.52 -9.97 -13.43
N ALA A 95 -5.14 -10.68 -14.39
CA ALA A 95 -4.89 -10.52 -15.81
C ALA A 95 -5.03 -9.04 -16.24
N PRO A 96 -4.19 -8.54 -17.17
CA PRO A 96 -4.35 -7.20 -17.70
C PRO A 96 -5.72 -7.10 -18.36
N ALA A 97 -6.65 -6.35 -17.74
CA ALA A 97 -7.93 -6.05 -18.36
C ALA A 97 -7.63 -5.25 -19.65
N ALA A 98 -7.85 -5.90 -20.79
CA ALA A 98 -7.69 -5.31 -22.11
C ALA A 98 -8.61 -4.07 -22.21
N GLY A 99 -8.03 -2.89 -22.34
CA GLY A 99 -8.76 -1.66 -22.65
C GLY A 99 -8.52 -0.45 -21.74
N SER A 100 -7.78 -0.57 -20.63
CA SER A 100 -7.42 0.60 -19.84
C SER A 100 -6.10 1.19 -20.34
N ALA A 101 -6.19 2.32 -21.04
CA ALA A 101 -5.06 3.16 -21.39
C ALA A 101 -4.16 3.38 -20.17
N ALA A 102 -2.85 3.34 -20.39
CA ALA A 102 -1.83 3.63 -19.39
C ALA A 102 -2.07 5.02 -18.76
N GLY A 103 -2.81 5.05 -17.66
CA GLY A 103 -3.20 6.27 -16.99
C GLY A 103 -3.74 5.96 -15.61
N ASN A 104 -2.93 6.26 -14.59
CA ASN A 104 -3.38 6.44 -13.20
C ASN A 104 -3.79 5.18 -12.39
N GLY A 105 -3.19 4.02 -12.65
CA GLY A 105 -3.22 2.87 -11.74
C GLY A 105 -2.43 3.14 -10.46
N ARG A 106 -3.06 3.83 -9.50
CA ARG A 106 -2.42 4.30 -8.26
C ARG A 106 -2.04 3.10 -7.38
N ARG A 107 -0.77 3.13 -6.98
CA ARG A 107 0.05 1.97 -6.62
C ARG A 107 -0.14 1.64 -5.13
N LEU A 108 -1.00 0.68 -4.82
CA LEU A 108 -0.90 -0.03 -3.55
C LEU A 108 0.43 -0.80 -3.53
N LEU A 109 1.27 -0.49 -2.55
CA LEU A 109 2.55 -1.12 -2.32
C LEU A 109 2.50 -1.90 -1.00
N THR A 110 2.70 -3.20 -1.08
CA THR A 110 2.71 -4.07 0.10
C THR A 110 4.13 -4.57 0.34
N MET A 111 4.69 -4.32 1.52
CA MET A 111 5.99 -4.81 1.94
C MET A 111 5.80 -5.97 2.91
N GLN A 112 6.23 -7.17 2.51
CA GLN A 112 6.13 -8.38 3.31
C GLN A 112 7.51 -8.74 3.86
N LEU A 113 7.71 -8.56 5.15
CA LEU A 113 8.95 -8.94 5.82
C LEU A 113 8.88 -10.43 6.17
N THR A 114 9.79 -11.20 5.59
CA THR A 114 10.03 -12.59 6.01
C THR A 114 11.39 -12.68 6.67
N THR A 115 11.41 -13.12 7.92
CA THR A 115 12.64 -13.53 8.61
C THR A 115 13.09 -14.85 7.99
N GLY A 116 14.02 -14.80 7.04
CA GLY A 116 14.73 -16.00 6.59
C GLY A 116 15.66 -16.46 7.71
N GLY A 117 15.59 -17.75 8.05
CA GLY A 117 16.62 -18.43 8.85
C GLY A 117 17.94 -18.55 8.11
#